data_AF-A0A2X4UDG9-F1
#
_entry.id   AF-A0A2X4UDG9-F1
#
_cell.length_a   1.000
_cell.length_b   1.000
_cell.length_c   1.000
_cell.angle_alpha   90.00
_cell.angle_beta   90.00
_cell.angle_gamma   90.00
#
_symmetry.space_group_name_H-M   'P 1'
#
loop_
_entity.id
_entity.type
_entity.pdbx_description
1 polymer ?
#
loop_
_entity_poly.entity_id
_entity_poly.type
_entity_poly.pdbx_seq_one_letter_code
_entity_poly.pdbx_strand_id
1 'polypeptide(L)' 'MSIEHRIDSQSLEQFVQAIWRHAGSTDREAALVAEHLVQANLAGHDSHGVGMIPSYMASLAEGQLQLNVHARWCVMPARC' A
#
# COMPACT_ATOMS: atom_id res chain seq x y z
N MET A 1 -1.88 -21.43 -20.13
CA MET A 1 -3.23 -21.09 -19.63
C MET A 1 -3.04 -20.29 -18.36
N SER A 2 -3.24 -18.98 -18.41
CA SER A 2 -3.19 -18.12 -17.22
C SER A 2 -4.49 -18.31 -16.46
N ILE A 3 -4.41 -18.63 -15.16
CA ILE A 3 -5.58 -18.72 -14.30
C ILE A 3 -5.95 -17.30 -13.88
N GLU A 4 -7.15 -16.85 -14.22
CA GLU A 4 -7.70 -15.56 -13.78
C GLU A 4 -8.59 -15.79 -12.55
N HIS A 5 -8.33 -15.03 -11.48
CA HIS A 5 -9.15 -15.04 -10.27
C HIS A 5 -9.94 -13.75 -10.17
N ARG A 6 -11.25 -13.85 -9.95
CA ARG A 6 -12.12 -12.71 -9.64
C ARG A 6 -12.36 -12.66 -8.15
N ILE A 7 -12.02 -11.53 -7.55
CA ILE A 7 -12.10 -11.30 -6.11
C ILE A 7 -12.98 -10.07 -5.92
N ASP A 8 -13.89 -10.14 -4.95
CA ASP A 8 -14.69 -8.99 -4.52
C ASP A 8 -13.78 -7.88 -3.98
N SER A 9 -14.02 -6.64 -4.40
CA SER A 9 -13.14 -5.51 -4.08
C SER A 9 -13.11 -5.21 -2.59
N GLN A 10 -14.24 -5.28 -1.90
CA GLN A 10 -14.33 -5.01 -0.46
C GLN A 10 -13.55 -6.07 0.33
N SER A 11 -13.67 -7.33 -0.06
CA SER A 11 -12.92 -8.44 0.53
C SER A 11 -11.42 -8.30 0.29
N LEU A 12 -11.03 -7.85 -0.91
CA LEU A 12 -9.63 -7.57 -1.24
C LEU A 12 -9.07 -6.40 -0.43
N GLU A 13 -9.81 -5.31 -0.27
CA GLU A 13 -9.42 -4.16 0.56
C GLU A 13 -9.18 -4.58 2.02
N GLN A 14 -10.09 -5.37 2.60
CA GLN A 14 -9.94 -5.87 3.97
C GLN A 14 -8.69 -6.75 4.13
N PHE A 15 -8.42 -7.60 3.15
CA PHE A 15 -7.22 -8.44 3.13
C PHE A 15 -5.95 -7.59 3.07
N VAL A 16 -5.88 -6.64 2.14
CA VAL A 16 -4.73 -5.74 1.99
C VAL A 16 -4.54 -4.90 3.26
N GLN A 17 -5.62 -4.38 3.85
CA GLN A 17 -5.56 -3.63 5.10
C GLN A 17 -4.98 -4.49 6.25
N ALA A 18 -5.38 -5.76 6.35
CA ALA A 18 -4.86 -6.67 7.37
C ALA A 18 -3.35 -6.91 7.22
N ILE A 19 -2.85 -7.02 5.99
CA ILE A 19 -1.42 -7.11 5.69
C ILE A 19 -0.67 -5.91 6.27
N TRP A 20 -1.12 -4.68 5.96
CA TRP A 20 -0.45 -3.46 6.40
C TRP A 20 -0.51 -3.23 7.91
N ARG A 21 -1.63 -3.59 8.56
CA ARG A 21 -1.72 -3.60 10.03
C ARG A 21 -0.70 -4.56 10.64
N HIS A 22 -0.59 -5.77 10.09
CA HIS A 22 0.37 -6.76 10.59
C HIS A 22 1.83 -6.33 10.37
N ALA A 23 2.11 -5.59 9.29
CA ALA A 23 3.41 -4.99 9.03
C ALA A 23 3.76 -3.85 10.01
N GLY A 24 2.79 -3.34 10.79
CA GLY A 24 3.00 -2.27 11.78
C GLY A 24 2.44 -0.91 11.39
N SER A 25 1.65 -0.83 10.32
CA SER A 25 0.96 0.41 9.94
C SER A 25 -0.20 0.70 10.89
N THR A 26 -0.47 1.97 11.17
CA THR A 26 -1.68 2.42 11.86
C THR A 26 -2.93 2.07 11.05
N ASP A 27 -4.09 1.99 11.71
CA ASP A 27 -5.35 1.69 11.02
C ASP A 27 -5.65 2.67 9.88
N ARG A 28 -5.30 3.95 10.06
CA ARG A 28 -5.48 4.97 9.03
C ARG A 28 -4.57 4.76 7.84
N GLU A 29 -3.28 4.53 8.06
CA GLU A 29 -2.33 4.26 6.97
C GLU A 29 -2.69 2.98 6.22
N ALA A 30 -2.99 1.90 6.95
CA ALA A 30 -3.39 0.62 6.36
C ALA A 30 -4.66 0.76 5.50
N ALA A 31 -5.66 1.53 5.96
CA ALA A 31 -6.88 1.80 5.19
C ALA A 31 -6.56 2.56 3.89
N LEU A 32 -5.74 3.61 3.97
CA LEU A 32 -5.38 4.44 2.82
C LEU A 32 -4.62 3.65 1.77
N VAL A 33 -3.63 2.84 2.19
CA VAL A 33 -2.85 2.03 1.25
C VAL A 33 -3.73 0.97 0.60
N ALA A 34 -4.59 0.29 1.37
CA ALA A 34 -5.51 -0.70 0.83
C ALA A 34 -6.48 -0.10 -0.21
N GLU A 35 -7.10 1.03 0.11
CA GLU A 35 -7.97 1.77 -0.80
C GLU A 35 -7.24 2.12 -2.10
N HIS A 36 -6.05 2.74 -2.02
CA HIS A 36 -5.30 3.15 -3.21
C HIS A 36 -4.93 1.97 -4.13
N LEU A 37 -4.46 0.86 -3.55
CA LEU A 37 -4.04 -0.31 -4.34
C LEU A 37 -5.22 -0.99 -5.02
N VAL A 38 -6.35 -1.14 -4.33
CA VAL A 38 -7.55 -1.75 -4.93
C VAL A 38 -8.17 -0.82 -5.97
N GLN A 39 -8.21 0.50 -5.73
CA GLN A 39 -8.66 1.45 -6.74
C GLN A 39 -7.80 1.42 -8.00
N ALA A 40 -6.48 1.23 -7.89
CA ALA A 40 -5.63 1.05 -9.06
C ALA A 40 -6.00 -0.21 -9.87
N ASN A 41 -6.33 -1.33 -9.22
CA ASN A 41 -6.85 -2.51 -9.92
C ASN A 41 -8.21 -2.26 -10.58
N LEU A 42 -9.14 -1.60 -9.89
CA LEU A 42 -10.46 -1.27 -10.43
C LEU A 42 -10.38 -0.30 -11.62
N ALA A 43 -9.40 0.58 -11.63
CA ALA A 43 -9.11 1.49 -12.74
C ALA A 43 -8.40 0.82 -13.93
N GLY A 44 -8.04 -0.46 -13.84
CA GLY A 44 -7.29 -1.19 -14.87
C GLY A 44 -5.78 -0.91 -14.90
N HIS A 45 -5.23 -0.33 -13.82
CA HIS A 45 -3.82 -0.05 -13.63
C HIS A 45 -3.16 -1.11 -12.72
N ASP A 46 -3.23 -2.38 -13.11
CA ASP A 46 -2.79 -3.51 -12.28
C ASP A 46 -1.30 -3.45 -11.87
N SER A 47 -0.46 -2.80 -12.67
CA SER A 47 0.95 -2.57 -12.37
C SER A 47 1.19 -1.69 -11.13
N HIS A 48 0.18 -0.97 -10.67
CA HIS A 48 0.21 -0.12 -9.47
C HIS A 48 -0.75 -0.63 -8.39
N GLY A 49 -1.40 -1.78 -8.60
CA GLY A 49 -2.41 -2.35 -7.71
C GLY A 49 -1.82 -3.27 -6.64
N VAL A 50 -2.64 -4.20 -6.13
CA VAL A 50 -2.26 -5.12 -5.04
C VAL A 50 -1.04 -5.98 -5.34
N GLY A 51 -0.69 -6.17 -6.62
CA GLY A 51 0.53 -6.86 -7.04
C GLY A 51 1.83 -6.17 -6.60
N MET A 52 1.77 -4.90 -6.19
CA MET A 52 2.94 -4.15 -5.67
C MET A 52 3.32 -4.49 -4.23
N ILE A 53 2.42 -5.13 -3.46
CA ILE A 53 2.63 -5.42 -2.04
C ILE A 53 3.94 -6.16 -1.76
N PRO A 54 4.34 -7.22 -2.49
CA PRO A 54 5.61 -7.89 -2.27
C PRO A 54 6.83 -6.96 -2.42
N SER A 55 6.80 -6.04 -3.38
CA SER A 55 7.88 -5.05 -3.57
C SER A 55 7.95 -4.10 -2.39
N TYR A 56 6.81 -3.61 -1.90
CA TYR A 56 6.82 -2.73 -0.72
C TYR A 56 7.29 -3.44 0.54
N MET A 57 6.95 -4.73 0.71
CA MET A 57 7.45 -5.52 1.84
C MET A 57 8.95 -5.74 1.76
N ALA A 58 9.51 -5.93 0.55
CA ALA A 58 10.96 -5.98 0.37
C ALA A 58 11.61 -4.63 0.75
N SER A 59 11.09 -3.50 0.24
CA SER A 59 11.59 -2.17 0.61
C SER A 59 11.46 -1.86 2.10
N LEU A 60 10.42 -2.39 2.78
CA LEU A 60 10.27 -2.28 4.23
C LEU A 60 11.36 -3.07 4.96
N ALA A 61 11.63 -4.31 4.53
CA ALA A 61 12.69 -5.14 5.09
C ALA A 61 14.08 -4.53 4.87
N GLU A 62 14.29 -3.83 3.76
CA GLU A 62 15.53 -3.10 3.44
C GLU A 62 15.64 -1.73 4.14
N GLY A 63 14.61 -1.30 4.88
CA GLY A 63 14.58 0.00 5.58
C GLY A 63 14.43 1.21 4.65
N GLN A 64 14.11 0.98 3.37
CA GLN A 64 13.85 2.04 2.38
C GLN A 64 12.45 2.61 2.51
N LEU A 65 11.48 1.78 2.89
CA LEU A 65 10.11 2.18 3.21
C LEU A 65 9.97 2.35 4.72
N GLN A 66 9.48 3.52 5.14
CA GLN A 66 9.15 3.80 6.54
C GLN A 66 7.63 3.85 6.68
N LEU A 67 7.09 3.11 7.65
CA LEU A 67 5.67 3.14 7.98
C LEU A 67 5.37 4.30 8.93
N ASN A 68 4.14 4.79 8.90
CA ASN A 68 3.60 5.80 9.80
C ASN A 68 4.35 7.14 9.75
N VAL A 69 4.89 7.49 8.58
CA VAL A 69 5.57 8.77 8.35
C VAL A 69 4.70 9.70 7.51
N HIS A 70 4.69 10.98 7.86
CA HIS A 70 3.91 11.99 7.17
C HIS A 70 4.79 12.98 6.44
N ALA A 71 4.35 13.39 5.26
CA ALA A 71 4.98 14.48 4.52
C ALA A 71 5.04 15.74 5.39
N ARG A 72 6.21 16.39 5.42
CA ARG A 72 6.41 17.64 6.14
C ARG A 72 6.61 18.76 5.13
N TRP A 73 5.95 19.88 5.39
CA TRP A 73 6.14 21.10 4.61
C TRP A 73 7.51 21.69 4.93
N CYS A 74 8.36 21.87 3.91
CA CYS A 74 9.65 22.50 4.06
C CYS A 74 9.48 24.02 4.04
N VAL A 75 9.38 24.66 5.22
CA VAL A 75 9.14 26.12 5.30
C VAL A 75 10.45 26.92 5.36
N MET A 76 11.63 26.30 5.53
CA MET A 76 12.96 26.97 5.51
C MET A 76 14.09 25.99 5.06
N PRO A 77 15.13 26.47 4.35
CA PRO A 77 16.10 25.61 3.62
C PRO A 77 17.17 24.91 4.47
N ALA A 78 17.14 25.00 5.81
CA ALA A 78 18.26 24.53 6.62
C ALA A 78 18.22 23.03 7.01
N ARG A 79 17.05 22.37 6.92
CA ARG A 79 16.86 20.96 7.34
C ARG A 79 15.71 20.28 6.60
N CYS A 80 15.73 20.42 5.28
CA CYS A 80 15.33 19.34 4.38
C CYS A 80 16.66 18.74 3.87
#